data_AF-A0A560QL34-F1
#
_entry.id   AF-A0A560QL34-F1
#
_cell.length_a   1.000
_cell.length_b   1.000
_cell.length_c   1.000
_cell.angle_alpha   90.00
_cell.angle_beta   90.00
_cell.angle_gamma   90.00
#
_symmetry.space_group_name_H-M   'P 1'
#
loop_
_entity.id
_entity.type
_entity.pdbx_description
1 polymer ?
#
loop_
_entity_poly.entity_id
_entity_poly.type
_entity_poly.pdbx_seq_one_letter_code
_entity_poly.pdbx_strand_id
1 'polypeptide(L)'
;MNLYINQLQHKADFKEAIYGGDIFLNTQLRAAKELCAFAQESITAAFDGETNHQALHTLMPVEEFVVLVTRLKGQFTNSLRAKELIRSFTDEIGAAPEEFIFDVPRIRVVPNYDYLHAGVSYAYKPHRDTWYGGVDCQINTWMPVYTIQPDQTMMINPAYFDAPVKNTSAQWSLSDWIDVQRQRAKDNVKEEARQHPVPTEAINTASEIRIAGNTAEMLIFSGSHLHGTVPNYTQQTRFSVDFRLMHLDDLKHKRGAINVDSACPDVGAGFKDYFHAHDFSNFQGIQQ
;
A
#
# COMPACT_ATOMS: atom_id res chain seq x y z
N MET A 1 -5.55 -18.34 -9.38
CA MET A 1 -4.57 -17.25 -9.20
C MET A 1 -3.40 -17.47 -10.14
N ASN A 2 -3.17 -16.49 -10.99
CA ASN A 2 -2.08 -16.41 -11.95
C ASN A 2 -1.20 -15.19 -11.62
N LEU A 3 0.08 -15.28 -11.95
CA LEU A 3 1.00 -14.13 -11.95
C LEU A 3 1.26 -13.72 -13.41
N TYR A 4 0.81 -12.53 -13.78
CA TYR A 4 1.07 -11.95 -15.09
C TYR A 4 2.29 -11.03 -15.02
N ILE A 5 3.21 -11.17 -15.98
CA ILE A 5 4.40 -10.32 -16.07
C ILE A 5 4.29 -9.49 -17.33
N ASN A 6 4.28 -8.15 -17.18
CA ASN A 6 4.19 -7.18 -18.29
C ASN A 6 2.96 -7.35 -19.20
N GLN A 7 1.82 -7.79 -18.64
CA GLN A 7 0.60 -8.00 -19.42
C GLN A 7 -0.58 -7.12 -19.01
N LEU A 8 -0.45 -6.27 -17.99
CA LEU A 8 -1.55 -5.41 -17.55
C LEU A 8 -2.17 -4.58 -18.69
N GLN A 9 -1.32 -3.92 -19.49
CA GLN A 9 -1.75 -3.14 -20.66
C GLN A 9 -2.38 -3.97 -21.78
N HIS A 10 -2.21 -5.29 -21.75
CA HIS A 10 -2.71 -6.23 -22.75
C HIS A 10 -3.97 -6.97 -22.29
N LYS A 11 -4.50 -6.62 -21.11
CA LYS A 11 -5.63 -7.29 -20.50
C LYS A 11 -6.77 -6.31 -20.22
N ALA A 12 -7.74 -6.26 -21.13
CA ALA A 12 -8.88 -5.35 -21.03
C ALA A 12 -9.75 -5.60 -19.77
N ASP A 13 -9.83 -6.86 -19.33
CA ASP A 13 -10.54 -7.33 -18.13
C ASP A 13 -9.60 -7.46 -16.92
N PHE A 14 -8.58 -6.61 -16.80
CA PHE A 14 -7.61 -6.72 -15.71
C PHE A 14 -8.27 -6.56 -14.33
N LYS A 15 -9.32 -5.73 -14.21
CA LYS A 15 -10.05 -5.52 -12.96
C LYS A 15 -10.67 -6.83 -12.48
N GLU A 16 -11.42 -7.50 -13.35
CA GLU A 16 -12.08 -8.77 -13.06
C GLU A 16 -11.08 -9.86 -12.69
N ALA A 17 -9.94 -9.92 -13.38
CA ALA A 17 -8.88 -10.85 -13.02
C ALA A 17 -8.26 -10.56 -11.65
N ILE A 18 -8.01 -9.28 -11.34
CA ILE A 18 -7.54 -8.87 -10.01
C ILE A 18 -8.58 -9.24 -8.94
N TYR A 19 -9.87 -9.00 -9.18
CA TYR A 19 -10.95 -9.38 -8.27
C TYR A 19 -11.06 -10.91 -8.10
N GLY A 20 -10.67 -11.68 -9.12
CA GLY A 20 -10.50 -13.14 -9.05
C GLY A 20 -9.18 -13.62 -8.44
N GLY A 21 -8.34 -12.69 -7.94
CA GLY A 21 -7.10 -12.98 -7.23
C GLY A 21 -5.87 -13.10 -8.11
N ASP A 22 -5.94 -12.75 -9.38
CA ASP A 22 -4.75 -12.68 -10.23
C ASP A 22 -3.87 -11.47 -9.86
N ILE A 23 -2.55 -11.65 -9.99
CA ILE A 23 -1.54 -10.66 -9.62
C ILE A 23 -0.78 -10.23 -10.87
N PHE A 24 -0.47 -8.94 -10.97
CA PHE A 24 0.30 -8.37 -12.08
C PHE A 24 1.63 -7.80 -11.57
N LEU A 25 2.71 -8.09 -12.28
CA LEU A 25 4.01 -7.47 -12.11
C LEU A 25 4.39 -6.77 -13.42
N ASN A 26 4.49 -5.45 -13.38
CA ASN A 26 4.86 -4.64 -14.53
C ASN A 26 6.21 -3.96 -14.31
N THR A 27 7.16 -4.24 -15.18
CA THR A 27 8.56 -3.78 -15.06
C THR A 27 8.89 -2.62 -15.99
N GLN A 28 7.99 -2.26 -16.89
CA GLN A 28 8.25 -1.28 -17.95
C GLN A 28 7.41 0.00 -17.90
N LEU A 29 6.60 0.19 -16.86
CA LEU A 29 5.75 1.38 -16.72
C LEU A 29 6.60 2.64 -16.54
N ARG A 30 6.40 3.62 -17.42
CA ARG A 30 7.02 4.94 -17.36
C ARG A 30 6.56 5.70 -16.12
N ALA A 31 5.25 5.70 -15.83
CA ALA A 31 4.70 6.39 -14.68
C ALA A 31 5.25 5.84 -13.34
N ALA A 32 5.48 4.52 -13.27
CA ALA A 32 6.12 3.90 -12.10
C ALA A 32 7.57 4.38 -11.93
N LYS A 33 8.34 4.43 -13.02
CA LYS A 33 9.72 4.94 -13.03
C LYS A 33 9.79 6.41 -12.60
N GLU A 34 8.88 7.24 -13.11
CA GLU A 34 8.80 8.66 -12.75
C GLU A 34 8.37 8.88 -11.29
N LEU A 35 7.39 8.11 -10.80
CA LEU A 35 6.95 8.15 -9.40
C LEU A 35 8.05 7.65 -8.45
N CYS A 36 8.84 6.67 -8.86
CA CYS A 36 9.99 6.20 -8.13
C CYS A 36 11.09 7.27 -8.06
N ALA A 37 11.43 7.90 -9.18
CA ALA A 37 12.39 9.01 -9.21
C ALA A 37 11.94 10.16 -8.30
N PHE A 38 10.67 10.55 -8.37
CA PHE A 38 10.10 11.57 -7.48
C PHE A 38 10.16 11.16 -6.00
N ALA A 39 9.96 9.88 -5.68
CA ALA A 39 10.13 9.37 -4.32
C ALA A 39 11.59 9.48 -3.84
N GLN A 40 12.57 9.15 -4.69
CA GLN A 40 14.00 9.31 -4.37
C GLN A 40 14.35 10.79 -4.12
N GLU A 41 13.91 11.69 -5.01
CA GLU A 41 14.08 13.14 -4.80
C GLU A 41 13.48 13.62 -3.48
N SER A 42 12.27 13.13 -3.16
CA SER A 42 11.57 13.47 -1.93
C SER A 42 12.31 12.96 -0.69
N ILE A 43 12.89 11.75 -0.73
CA ILE A 43 13.72 11.22 0.35
C ILE A 43 14.97 12.08 0.51
N THR A 44 15.71 12.37 -0.56
CA THR A 44 16.90 13.23 -0.50
C THR A 44 16.58 14.59 0.12
N ALA A 45 15.49 15.23 -0.29
CA ALA A 45 15.07 16.51 0.27
C ALA A 45 14.66 16.41 1.75
N ALA A 46 14.02 15.32 2.15
CA ALA A 46 13.59 15.12 3.53
C ALA A 46 14.73 14.71 4.48
N PHE A 47 15.87 14.25 3.96
CA PHE A 47 17.07 13.89 4.73
C PHE A 47 18.25 14.82 4.42
N ASP A 48 17.95 16.11 4.20
CA ASP A 48 18.91 17.21 4.09
C ASP A 48 20.05 16.96 3.07
N GLY A 49 19.72 16.29 1.96
CA GLY A 49 20.65 16.01 0.87
C GLY A 49 21.34 14.64 0.94
N GLU A 50 21.08 13.82 1.95
CA GLU A 50 21.60 12.45 2.00
C GLU A 50 21.09 11.63 0.79
N THR A 51 22.00 10.87 0.17
CA THR A 51 21.72 10.08 -1.04
C THR A 51 21.89 8.57 -0.81
N ASN A 52 22.54 8.17 0.27
CA ASN A 52 22.60 6.78 0.72
C ASN A 52 21.35 6.41 1.53
N HIS A 53 20.19 6.46 0.89
CA HIS A 53 18.90 6.31 1.57
C HIS A 53 18.76 4.96 2.29
N GLN A 54 19.29 3.88 1.71
CA GLN A 54 19.20 2.54 2.30
C GLN A 54 20.04 2.41 3.58
N ALA A 55 20.99 3.30 3.84
CA ALA A 55 21.77 3.32 5.09
C ALA A 55 21.21 4.25 6.17
N LEU A 56 20.12 5.00 5.92
CA LEU A 56 19.67 6.08 6.83
C LEU A 56 19.50 5.65 8.30
N HIS A 57 19.08 4.41 8.57
CA HIS A 57 18.91 3.90 9.93
C HIS A 57 20.24 3.72 10.71
N THR A 58 21.39 3.70 10.03
CA THR A 58 22.71 3.61 10.66
C THR A 58 23.34 4.99 10.90
N LEU A 59 22.74 6.05 10.36
CA LEU A 59 23.33 7.40 10.32
C LEU A 59 22.80 8.31 11.43
N MET A 60 21.69 7.93 12.08
CA MET A 60 21.00 8.77 13.06
C MET A 60 20.26 7.92 14.11
N PRO A 61 19.94 8.48 15.27
CA PRO A 61 19.08 7.83 16.25
C PRO A 61 17.62 7.75 15.76
N VAL A 62 16.85 6.82 16.36
CA VAL A 62 15.46 6.53 16.01
C VAL A 62 14.59 7.79 16.07
N GLU A 63 14.77 8.64 17.08
CA GLU A 63 13.97 9.84 17.29
C GLU A 63 14.12 10.84 16.13
N GLU A 64 15.35 11.05 15.66
CA GLU A 64 15.64 11.92 14.52
C GLU A 64 15.06 11.34 13.23
N PHE A 65 15.27 10.04 13.01
CA PHE A 65 14.71 9.34 11.85
C PHE A 65 13.18 9.44 11.79
N VAL A 66 12.49 9.28 12.92
CA VAL A 66 11.02 9.40 12.99
C VAL A 66 10.55 10.80 12.60
N VAL A 67 11.26 11.86 13.01
CA VAL A 67 10.94 13.24 12.62
C VAL A 67 11.06 13.41 11.11
N LEU A 68 12.19 12.98 10.53
CA LEU A 68 12.47 13.11 9.09
C LEU A 68 11.51 12.27 8.23
N VAL A 69 11.21 11.03 8.64
CA VAL A 69 10.22 10.17 7.97
C VAL A 69 8.81 10.74 8.07
N THR A 70 8.43 11.33 9.21
CA THR A 70 7.12 11.99 9.36
C THR A 70 6.98 13.15 8.36
N ARG A 71 8.03 13.97 8.24
CA ARG A 71 8.10 15.07 7.26
C ARG A 71 7.99 14.56 5.83
N LEU A 72 8.81 13.56 5.47
CA LEU A 72 8.80 12.91 4.15
C LEU A 72 7.40 12.41 3.78
N LYS A 73 6.76 11.65 4.68
CA LYS A 73 5.42 11.10 4.44
C LYS A 73 4.40 12.20 4.23
N GLY A 74 4.41 13.23 5.07
CA GLY A 74 3.49 14.37 4.94
C GLY A 74 3.65 15.10 3.61
N GLN A 75 4.89 15.37 3.19
CA GLN A 75 5.18 16.05 1.92
C GLN A 75 4.76 15.20 0.70
N PHE A 76 5.15 13.92 0.68
CA PHE A 76 4.89 13.04 -0.45
C PHE A 76 3.38 12.77 -0.63
N THR A 77 2.68 12.47 0.47
CA THR A 77 1.23 12.17 0.48
C THR A 77 0.39 13.31 -0.09
N ASN A 78 0.78 14.56 0.18
CA ASN A 78 0.04 15.75 -0.22
C ASN A 78 0.57 16.38 -1.52
N SER A 79 1.52 15.74 -2.20
CA SER A 79 2.16 16.26 -3.41
C SER A 79 1.22 16.23 -4.62
N LEU A 80 1.01 17.38 -5.26
CA LEU A 80 0.34 17.45 -6.56
C LEU A 80 1.07 16.61 -7.61
N ARG A 81 2.40 16.62 -7.60
CA ARG A 81 3.22 15.86 -8.55
C ARG A 81 2.96 14.36 -8.44
N ALA A 82 2.80 13.84 -7.22
CA ALA A 82 2.51 12.42 -7.03
C ALA A 82 1.11 12.06 -7.58
N LYS A 83 0.11 12.94 -7.42
CA LYS A 83 -1.23 12.76 -8.00
C LYS A 83 -1.20 12.76 -9.54
N GLU A 84 -0.44 13.67 -10.15
CA GLU A 84 -0.23 13.70 -11.60
C GLU A 84 0.39 12.40 -12.15
N LEU A 85 1.33 11.81 -11.39
CA LEU A 85 1.97 10.55 -11.75
C LEU A 85 1.04 9.35 -11.58
N ILE A 86 0.14 9.36 -10.58
CA ILE A 86 -0.93 8.36 -10.47
C ILE A 86 -1.90 8.46 -11.66
N ARG A 87 -2.32 9.67 -12.05
CA ARG A 87 -3.15 9.85 -13.27
C ARG A 87 -2.42 9.34 -14.52
N SER A 88 -1.13 9.66 -14.64
CA SER A 88 -0.31 9.17 -15.76
C SER A 88 -0.21 7.65 -15.79
N PHE A 89 -0.19 7.00 -14.61
CA PHE A 89 -0.25 5.54 -14.50
C PHE A 89 -1.61 5.01 -14.96
N THR A 90 -2.73 5.62 -14.55
CA THR A 90 -4.07 5.19 -15.02
C THR A 90 -4.19 5.29 -16.54
N ASP A 91 -3.70 6.37 -17.14
CA ASP A 91 -3.64 6.51 -18.60
C ASP A 91 -2.75 5.44 -19.25
N GLU A 92 -1.55 5.22 -18.69
CA GLU A 92 -0.56 4.31 -19.25
C GLU A 92 -1.05 2.85 -19.27
N ILE A 93 -1.83 2.42 -18.27
CA ILE A 93 -2.37 1.06 -18.23
C ILE A 93 -3.58 0.86 -19.15
N GLY A 94 -4.00 1.89 -19.89
CA GLY A 94 -5.15 1.87 -20.79
C GLY A 94 -6.50 2.02 -20.08
N ALA A 95 -6.51 2.52 -18.85
CA ALA A 95 -7.72 2.83 -18.11
C ALA A 95 -8.11 4.31 -18.30
N ALA A 96 -9.40 4.63 -18.23
CA ALA A 96 -9.89 6.01 -18.29
C ALA A 96 -9.86 6.65 -16.89
N PRO A 97 -9.06 7.69 -16.62
CA PRO A 97 -8.97 8.31 -15.29
C PRO A 97 -10.31 8.85 -14.75
N GLU A 98 -11.27 9.15 -15.62
CA GLU A 98 -12.61 9.59 -15.24
C GLU A 98 -13.40 8.50 -14.51
N GLU A 99 -13.07 7.23 -14.77
CA GLU A 99 -13.74 6.07 -14.19
C GLU A 99 -13.13 5.64 -12.85
N PHE A 100 -12.04 6.27 -12.40
CA PHE A 100 -11.30 5.87 -11.22
C PHE A 100 -11.20 6.96 -10.17
N ILE A 101 -11.25 6.51 -8.92
CA ILE A 101 -10.74 7.26 -7.78
C ILE A 101 -9.50 6.56 -7.25
N PHE A 102 -8.67 7.32 -6.55
CA PHE A 102 -7.51 6.79 -5.85
C PHE A 102 -7.40 7.40 -4.45
N ASP A 103 -6.68 6.74 -3.56
CA ASP A 103 -6.40 7.27 -2.22
C ASP A 103 -5.29 8.33 -2.28
N VAL A 104 -4.30 8.25 -1.39
CA VAL A 104 -3.11 9.09 -1.43
C VAL A 104 -1.87 8.23 -1.73
N PRO A 105 -0.89 8.74 -2.47
CA PRO A 105 0.40 8.06 -2.63
C PRO A 105 1.11 8.00 -1.29
N ARG A 106 1.42 6.79 -0.82
CA ARG A 106 2.11 6.58 0.45
C ARG A 106 3.51 6.08 0.20
N ILE A 107 4.48 6.70 0.86
CA ILE A 107 5.82 6.14 0.99
C ILE A 107 5.91 5.33 2.28
N ARG A 108 6.38 4.10 2.17
CA ARG A 108 6.69 3.22 3.31
C ARG A 108 8.18 3.19 3.50
N VAL A 109 8.57 3.22 4.77
CA VAL A 109 9.96 3.21 5.21
C VAL A 109 10.08 2.10 6.22
N VAL A 110 10.81 1.04 5.86
CA VAL A 110 11.00 -0.14 6.71
C VAL A 110 12.50 -0.33 6.90
N PRO A 111 13.08 0.27 7.96
CA PRO A 111 14.48 0.09 8.32
C PRO A 111 14.72 -1.32 8.89
N ASN A 112 15.92 -1.57 9.41
CA ASN A 112 16.19 -2.78 10.18
C ASN A 112 15.17 -2.91 11.34
N TYR A 113 14.67 -4.12 11.56
CA TYR A 113 13.61 -4.42 12.51
C TYR A 113 13.99 -4.03 13.95
N ASP A 114 15.25 -4.28 14.34
CA ASP A 114 15.73 -3.98 15.69
C ASP A 114 15.97 -2.47 15.90
N TYR A 115 16.02 -1.70 14.81
CA TYR A 115 16.09 -0.24 14.85
C TYR A 115 14.70 0.38 15.05
N LEU A 116 13.73 0.08 14.17
CA LEU A 116 12.36 0.60 14.29
C LEU A 116 11.37 -0.26 13.47
N HIS A 117 10.36 -0.80 14.14
CA HIS A 117 9.28 -1.59 13.52
C HIS A 117 7.86 -1.17 13.97
N ALA A 118 7.74 0.03 14.55
CA ALA A 118 6.50 0.61 15.08
C ALA A 118 6.20 1.98 14.47
N GLY A 119 4.99 2.50 14.69
CA GLY A 119 4.67 3.89 14.41
C GLY A 119 4.76 4.24 12.93
N VAL A 120 5.66 5.16 12.59
CA VAL A 120 5.91 5.55 11.18
C VAL A 120 6.55 4.43 10.35
N SER A 121 7.13 3.42 10.97
CA SER A 121 7.72 2.26 10.30
C SER A 121 7.09 0.95 10.76
N TYR A 122 5.79 0.99 11.11
CA TYR A 122 5.05 -0.20 11.51
C TYR A 122 5.20 -1.35 10.51
N ALA A 123 5.70 -2.49 11.01
CA ALA A 123 5.76 -3.74 10.26
C ALA A 123 4.39 -4.42 10.29
N TYR A 124 3.60 -4.22 9.23
CA TYR A 124 2.25 -4.76 9.13
C TYR A 124 2.26 -6.29 9.23
N LYS A 125 1.50 -6.82 10.20
CA LYS A 125 1.18 -8.26 10.29
C LYS A 125 0.35 -8.70 9.08
N PRO A 126 0.24 -10.01 8.78
CA PRO A 126 -0.63 -10.49 7.70
C PRO A 126 -2.06 -9.95 7.83
N HIS A 127 -2.57 -9.32 6.79
CA HIS A 127 -3.90 -8.69 6.76
C HIS A 127 -4.46 -8.65 5.33
N ARG A 128 -5.75 -8.33 5.22
CA ARG A 128 -6.36 -7.82 3.98
C ARG A 128 -6.68 -6.35 4.18
N ASP A 129 -6.63 -5.55 3.11
CA ASP A 129 -7.02 -4.14 3.22
C ASP A 129 -8.52 -4.00 3.52
N THR A 130 -9.33 -5.00 3.16
CA THR A 130 -10.75 -5.08 3.54
C THR A 130 -10.95 -5.18 5.06
N TRP A 131 -9.99 -5.70 5.82
CA TRP A 131 -10.05 -5.70 7.29
C TRP A 131 -9.89 -4.31 7.88
N TYR A 132 -9.22 -3.42 7.15
CA TYR A 132 -9.04 -2.01 7.50
C TYR A 132 -10.20 -1.12 7.01
N GLY A 133 -11.23 -1.69 6.39
CA GLY A 133 -12.35 -0.95 5.83
C GLY A 133 -12.18 -0.53 4.36
N GLY A 134 -11.20 -1.10 3.66
CA GLY A 134 -11.13 -1.05 2.20
C GLY A 134 -12.32 -1.78 1.56
N VAL A 135 -12.67 -1.37 0.34
CA VAL A 135 -13.77 -1.99 -0.43
C VAL A 135 -13.30 -3.21 -1.23
N ASP A 136 -14.26 -4.07 -1.59
CA ASP A 136 -14.01 -5.31 -2.33
C ASP A 136 -13.43 -5.08 -3.74
N CYS A 137 -13.68 -3.90 -4.33
CA CYS A 137 -13.17 -3.49 -5.65
C CYS A 137 -11.79 -2.81 -5.59
N GLN A 138 -11.15 -2.80 -4.42
CA GLN A 138 -9.89 -2.09 -4.24
C GLN A 138 -8.75 -2.81 -4.97
N ILE A 139 -8.06 -2.07 -5.82
CA ILE A 139 -6.85 -2.51 -6.52
C ILE A 139 -5.66 -1.86 -5.83
N ASN A 140 -4.80 -2.68 -5.24
CA ASN A 140 -3.56 -2.23 -4.61
C ASN A 140 -2.46 -2.11 -5.67
N THR A 141 -1.69 -1.03 -5.60
CA THR A 141 -0.40 -0.91 -6.29
C THR A 141 0.71 -0.82 -5.27
N TRP A 142 1.85 -1.44 -5.56
CA TRP A 142 3.02 -1.37 -4.71
C TRP A 142 4.29 -1.49 -5.57
N MET A 143 5.28 -0.64 -5.32
CA MET A 143 6.58 -0.73 -5.99
C MET A 143 7.71 -0.36 -5.03
N PRO A 144 8.88 -1.01 -5.12
CA PRO A 144 10.03 -0.62 -4.33
C PRO A 144 10.73 0.58 -4.98
N VAL A 145 11.19 1.52 -4.14
CA VAL A 145 11.92 2.73 -4.58
C VAL A 145 13.38 2.40 -4.93
N TYR A 146 13.89 1.29 -4.39
CA TYR A 146 15.20 0.70 -4.66
C TYR A 146 15.02 -0.79 -4.90
N THR A 147 15.88 -1.42 -5.69
CA THR A 147 15.89 -2.89 -5.80
C THR A 147 16.01 -3.53 -4.41
N ILE A 148 15.17 -4.53 -4.15
CA ILE A 148 15.07 -5.21 -2.86
C ILE A 148 15.29 -6.71 -3.00
N GLN A 149 15.51 -7.36 -1.85
CA GLN A 149 15.56 -8.80 -1.73
C GLN A 149 14.27 -9.36 -1.08
N PRO A 150 14.02 -10.68 -1.14
CA PRO A 150 12.82 -11.29 -0.57
C PRO A 150 12.66 -11.09 0.94
N ASP A 151 13.73 -10.80 1.68
CA ASP A 151 13.72 -10.48 3.11
C ASP A 151 13.26 -9.03 3.42
N GLN A 152 13.08 -8.19 2.40
CA GLN A 152 12.67 -6.79 2.55
C GLN A 152 11.26 -6.51 2.00
N THR A 153 10.68 -7.43 1.22
CA THR A 153 9.42 -7.22 0.48
C THR A 153 8.15 -7.35 1.35
N MET A 154 6.99 -7.44 0.70
CA MET A 154 5.75 -7.92 1.30
C MET A 154 5.52 -9.40 0.99
N MET A 155 5.05 -10.16 1.98
CA MET A 155 4.52 -11.50 1.76
C MET A 155 3.10 -11.40 1.21
N ILE A 156 2.76 -12.29 0.29
CA ILE A 156 1.37 -12.56 -0.13
C ILE A 156 1.13 -14.06 0.08
N ASN A 157 -0.06 -14.44 0.53
CA ASN A 157 -0.42 -15.84 0.70
C ASN A 157 -1.63 -16.23 -0.17
N PRO A 158 -1.37 -16.68 -1.42
CA PRO A 158 -2.39 -17.11 -2.39
C PRO A 158 -3.42 -18.10 -1.88
N ALA A 159 -3.04 -19.03 -1.02
CA ALA A 159 -3.95 -20.06 -0.51
C ALA A 159 -5.10 -19.47 0.33
N TYR A 160 -4.93 -18.25 0.83
CA TYR A 160 -5.94 -17.54 1.61
C TYR A 160 -6.78 -16.58 0.78
N PHE A 161 -6.65 -16.52 -0.55
CA PHE A 161 -7.51 -15.60 -1.32
C PHE A 161 -9.01 -15.90 -1.09
N ASP A 162 -9.40 -17.17 -1.26
CA ASP A 162 -10.78 -17.63 -1.05
C ASP A 162 -10.99 -18.37 0.29
N ALA A 163 -9.96 -18.44 1.14
CA ALA A 163 -10.04 -19.11 2.44
C ALA A 163 -10.07 -18.08 3.59
N PRO A 164 -11.06 -18.16 4.50
CA PRO A 164 -11.19 -17.21 5.59
C PRO A 164 -10.10 -17.41 6.66
N VAL A 165 -9.75 -16.32 7.34
CA VAL A 165 -8.87 -16.28 8.51
C VAL A 165 -9.62 -15.65 9.67
N LYS A 166 -9.61 -16.28 10.85
CA LYS A 166 -10.10 -15.66 12.09
C LYS A 166 -9.26 -14.42 12.40
N ASN A 167 -9.92 -13.28 12.56
CA ASN A 167 -9.26 -12.00 12.69
C ASN A 167 -10.03 -11.03 13.61
N THR A 168 -9.43 -9.87 13.90
CA THR A 168 -9.99 -8.84 14.78
C THR A 168 -10.67 -7.68 14.05
N SER A 169 -11.00 -7.78 12.76
CA SER A 169 -11.58 -6.68 11.98
C SER A 169 -12.95 -6.23 12.52
N ALA A 170 -13.70 -7.10 13.20
CA ALA A 170 -14.94 -6.71 13.88
C ALA A 170 -14.75 -5.67 14.99
N GLN A 171 -13.52 -5.54 15.49
CA GLN A 171 -13.14 -4.58 16.53
C GLN A 171 -12.46 -3.33 15.94
N TRP A 172 -12.29 -3.27 14.62
CA TRP A 172 -11.68 -2.15 13.93
C TRP A 172 -12.70 -1.05 13.67
N SER A 173 -12.27 0.21 13.71
CA SER A 173 -13.01 1.34 13.15
C SER A 173 -12.07 2.18 12.30
N LEU A 174 -12.37 2.27 11.02
CA LEU A 174 -11.65 3.14 10.10
C LEU A 174 -11.85 4.61 10.46
N SER A 175 -13.02 4.98 10.96
CA SER A 175 -13.33 6.33 11.44
C SER A 175 -12.45 6.75 12.62
N ASP A 176 -12.36 5.92 13.67
CA ASP A 176 -11.45 6.17 14.80
C ASP A 176 -9.98 6.21 14.35
N TRP A 177 -9.61 5.34 13.41
CA TRP A 177 -8.26 5.35 12.86
C TRP A 177 -7.92 6.68 12.19
N ILE A 178 -8.81 7.20 11.36
CA ILE A 178 -8.61 8.44 10.60
C ILE A 178 -8.59 9.66 11.51
N ASP A 179 -9.51 9.73 12.46
CA ASP A 179 -9.72 10.92 13.28
C ASP A 179 -8.80 10.96 14.52
N VAL A 180 -8.35 9.79 15.01
CA VAL A 180 -7.56 9.66 16.25
C VAL A 180 -6.23 8.94 16.04
N GLN A 181 -6.26 7.67 15.62
CA GLN A 181 -5.08 6.79 15.79
C GLN A 181 -3.94 7.11 14.81
N ARG A 182 -4.24 7.45 13.55
CA ARG A 182 -3.20 7.66 12.52
C ARG A 182 -2.23 8.80 12.88
N GLN A 183 -2.71 9.83 13.58
CA GLN A 183 -1.90 10.97 13.98
C GLN A 183 -0.90 10.64 15.09
N ARG A 184 -1.14 9.55 15.83
CA ARG A 184 -0.28 9.07 16.93
C ARG A 184 0.91 8.23 16.44
N ALA A 185 1.06 8.03 15.13
CA ALA A 185 2.13 7.22 14.55
C ALA A 185 3.54 7.65 15.01
N LYS A 186 3.77 8.97 15.09
CA LYS A 186 5.05 9.56 15.49
C LYS A 186 5.38 9.32 16.98
N ASP A 187 4.37 9.06 17.81
CA ASP A 187 4.53 8.85 19.25
C ASP A 187 4.93 7.39 19.56
N ASN A 188 4.83 6.49 18.58
CA ASN A 188 5.11 5.06 18.70
C ASN A 188 6.53 4.74 18.20
N VAL A 189 7.54 5.17 18.97
CA VAL A 189 8.96 5.02 18.64
C VAL A 189 9.63 3.73 19.13
N LYS A 190 8.98 3.00 20.04
CA LYS A 190 9.48 1.73 20.62
C LYS A 190 8.55 0.55 20.39
N GLU A 191 7.25 0.77 20.57
CA GLU A 191 6.21 -0.25 20.47
C GLU A 191 5.03 0.32 19.69
N GLU A 192 4.32 -0.55 18.97
CA GLU A 192 3.06 -0.22 18.34
C GLU A 192 1.90 -0.45 19.31
N ALA A 193 1.37 0.64 19.87
CA ALA A 193 0.22 0.62 20.77
C ALA A 193 -1.12 0.85 20.05
N ARG A 194 -1.11 1.26 18.78
CA ARG A 194 -2.36 1.47 18.03
C ARG A 194 -2.95 0.12 17.66
N GLN A 195 -4.27 0.01 17.81
CA GLN A 195 -4.99 -1.18 17.38
C GLN A 195 -4.85 -1.35 15.87
N HIS A 196 -4.72 -2.59 15.41
CA HIS A 196 -4.74 -2.98 14.01
C HIS A 196 -5.57 -4.26 13.89
N PRO A 197 -6.33 -4.47 12.80
CA PRO A 197 -6.97 -5.74 12.54
C PRO A 197 -5.89 -6.77 12.20
N VAL A 198 -5.89 -7.89 12.92
CA VAL A 198 -4.84 -8.91 12.84
C VAL A 198 -5.45 -10.31 12.91
N PRO A 199 -4.76 -11.35 12.42
CA PRO A 199 -5.17 -12.73 12.60
C PRO A 199 -5.17 -13.11 14.08
N THR A 200 -6.12 -13.95 14.48
CA THR A 200 -6.20 -14.56 15.82
C THR A 200 -5.86 -16.05 15.81
N GLU A 201 -5.41 -16.55 14.66
CA GLU A 201 -4.90 -17.90 14.46
C GLU A 201 -3.58 -17.88 13.69
N ALA A 202 -2.84 -18.99 13.73
CA ALA A 202 -1.58 -19.12 13.01
C ALA A 202 -1.82 -19.17 11.50
N ILE A 203 -1.07 -18.37 10.74
CA ILE A 203 -1.10 -18.40 9.28
C ILE A 203 -0.17 -19.50 8.77
N ASN A 204 -0.70 -20.44 8.01
CA ASN A 204 0.12 -21.41 7.29
C ASN A 204 0.90 -20.71 6.16
N THR A 205 2.22 -20.71 6.23
CA THR A 205 3.11 -20.04 5.26
C THR A 205 3.57 -20.94 4.11
N ALA A 206 3.07 -22.19 4.01
CA ALA A 206 3.48 -23.12 2.96
C ALA A 206 3.20 -22.62 1.53
N SER A 207 2.24 -21.72 1.36
CA SER A 207 1.92 -21.08 0.08
C SER A 207 2.39 -19.63 -0.01
N GLU A 208 3.13 -19.14 0.98
CA GLU A 208 3.65 -17.77 0.99
C GLU A 208 4.55 -17.52 -0.23
N ILE A 209 4.27 -16.42 -0.93
CA ILE A 209 5.13 -15.91 -2.00
C ILE A 209 5.69 -14.55 -1.61
N ARG A 210 6.93 -14.30 -2.04
CA ARG A 210 7.64 -13.04 -1.83
C ARG A 210 8.20 -12.58 -3.18
N ILE A 211 7.69 -11.47 -3.67
CA ILE A 211 8.13 -10.91 -4.97
C ILE A 211 9.14 -9.80 -4.65
N ALA A 212 10.40 -10.05 -4.99
CA ALA A 212 11.49 -9.09 -4.86
C ALA A 212 11.66 -8.33 -6.17
N GLY A 213 11.06 -7.14 -6.25
CA GLY A 213 11.12 -6.29 -7.44
C GLY A 213 12.39 -5.45 -7.52
N ASN A 214 12.80 -5.13 -8.74
CA ASN A 214 13.76 -4.07 -8.99
C ASN A 214 13.12 -2.69 -8.77
N THR A 215 13.97 -1.66 -8.69
CA THR A 215 13.55 -0.25 -8.68
C THR A 215 12.42 0.01 -9.68
N ALA A 216 11.30 0.54 -9.19
CA ALA A 216 10.11 0.91 -9.96
C ALA A 216 9.32 -0.24 -10.63
N GLU A 217 9.62 -1.50 -10.35
CA GLU A 217 8.76 -2.61 -10.78
C GLU A 217 7.50 -2.66 -9.90
N MET A 218 6.34 -2.51 -10.54
CA MET A 218 5.07 -2.33 -9.85
C MET A 218 4.29 -3.63 -9.79
N LEU A 219 3.97 -4.05 -8.56
CA LEU A 219 3.05 -5.12 -8.24
C LEU A 219 1.63 -4.55 -8.11
N ILE A 220 0.65 -5.25 -8.71
CA ILE A 220 -0.74 -4.85 -8.70
C ILE A 220 -1.60 -6.08 -8.37
N PHE A 221 -2.45 -5.96 -7.37
CA PHE A 221 -3.19 -7.08 -6.79
C PHE A 221 -4.45 -6.59 -6.07
N SER A 222 -5.36 -7.50 -5.70
CA SER A 222 -6.58 -7.12 -4.98
C SER A 222 -6.28 -6.77 -3.52
N GLY A 223 -6.99 -5.77 -2.97
CA GLY A 223 -6.99 -5.50 -1.53
C GLY A 223 -7.45 -6.69 -0.67
N SER A 224 -8.07 -7.70 -1.28
CA SER A 224 -8.50 -8.94 -0.63
C SER A 224 -7.40 -9.99 -0.51
N HIS A 225 -6.19 -9.80 -1.06
CA HIS A 225 -5.10 -10.75 -0.76
C HIS A 225 -4.67 -10.66 0.70
N LEU A 226 -4.48 -11.80 1.37
CA LEU A 226 -3.76 -11.85 2.63
C LEU A 226 -2.29 -11.52 2.37
N HIS A 227 -1.83 -10.40 2.88
CA HIS A 227 -0.48 -9.89 2.68
C HIS A 227 0.07 -9.21 3.92
N GLY A 228 1.39 -9.06 4.02
CA GLY A 228 2.03 -8.50 5.21
C GLY A 228 3.45 -8.04 4.94
N THR A 229 4.00 -7.25 5.85
CA THR A 229 5.41 -6.85 5.78
C THR A 229 6.29 -8.02 6.21
N VAL A 230 7.26 -8.40 5.37
CA VAL A 230 8.36 -9.26 5.84
C VAL A 230 9.23 -8.45 6.81
N PRO A 231 9.48 -8.95 8.04
CA PRO A 231 10.39 -8.29 8.97
C PRO A 231 11.79 -8.12 8.35
N ASN A 232 12.25 -6.87 8.24
CA ASN A 232 13.51 -6.54 7.59
C ASN A 232 14.67 -6.64 8.59
N TYR A 233 15.44 -7.72 8.56
CA TYR A 233 16.67 -7.85 9.37
C TYR A 233 17.95 -7.51 8.60
N THR A 234 17.82 -6.94 7.40
CA THR A 234 18.96 -6.54 6.58
C THR A 234 19.59 -5.23 7.08
N GLN A 235 20.76 -4.90 6.53
CA GLN A 235 21.42 -3.61 6.76
C GLN A 235 20.97 -2.54 5.75
N GLN A 236 19.79 -2.71 5.13
CA GLN A 236 19.27 -1.80 4.13
C GLN A 236 17.82 -1.44 4.45
N THR A 237 17.56 -0.14 4.66
CA THR A 237 16.20 0.40 4.76
C THR A 237 15.48 0.20 3.44
N ARG A 238 14.30 -0.43 3.48
CA ARG A 238 13.42 -0.54 2.33
C ARG A 238 12.50 0.66 2.25
N PHE A 239 12.53 1.31 1.08
CA PHE A 239 11.56 2.33 0.68
C PHE A 239 10.66 1.75 -0.39
N SER A 240 9.35 1.98 -0.27
CA SER A 240 8.37 1.59 -1.28
C SER A 240 7.27 2.62 -1.41
N VAL A 241 6.62 2.68 -2.56
CA VAL A 241 5.44 3.50 -2.81
C VAL A 241 4.23 2.61 -3.04
N ASP A 242 3.11 2.96 -2.45
CA ASP A 242 1.82 2.32 -2.67
C ASP A 242 0.69 3.35 -2.76
N PHE A 243 -0.29 3.04 -3.61
CA PHE A 243 -1.58 3.73 -3.70
C PHE A 243 -2.65 2.70 -4.09
N ARG A 244 -3.92 3.09 -3.99
CA ARG A 244 -5.06 2.24 -4.33
C ARG A 244 -5.87 2.89 -5.41
N LEU A 245 -6.38 2.08 -6.32
CA LEU A 245 -7.36 2.47 -7.32
C LEU A 245 -8.68 1.79 -7.03
N MET A 246 -9.78 2.49 -7.32
CA MET A 246 -11.13 1.94 -7.29
C MET A 246 -11.89 2.44 -8.52
N HIS A 247 -12.49 1.52 -9.25
CA HIS A 247 -13.36 1.86 -10.37
C HIS A 247 -14.73 2.29 -9.86
N LEU A 248 -15.21 3.47 -10.28
CA LEU A 248 -16.43 4.10 -9.78
C LEU A 248 -17.67 3.23 -10.01
N ASP A 249 -17.79 2.60 -11.19
CA ASP A 249 -18.96 1.75 -11.48
C ASP A 249 -18.93 0.43 -10.70
N ASP A 250 -17.73 -0.10 -10.42
CA ASP A 250 -17.59 -1.31 -9.60
C ASP A 250 -17.92 -1.00 -8.15
N LEU A 251 -17.46 0.14 -7.66
CA LEU A 251 -17.79 0.65 -6.32
C LEU A 251 -19.31 0.84 -6.17
N LYS A 252 -19.97 1.46 -7.17
CA LYS A 252 -21.42 1.71 -7.17
C LYS A 252 -22.24 0.42 -7.14
N HIS A 253 -21.82 -0.57 -7.91
CA HIS A 253 -22.52 -1.84 -8.05
C HIS A 253 -21.98 -2.94 -7.13
N LYS A 254 -21.07 -2.60 -6.22
CA LYS A 254 -20.43 -3.54 -5.27
C LYS A 254 -19.81 -4.75 -5.98
N ARG A 255 -19.18 -4.52 -7.14
CA ARG A 255 -18.41 -5.55 -7.87
C ARG A 255 -16.99 -5.55 -7.34
N GLY A 256 -16.42 -6.72 -7.08
CA GLY A 256 -15.10 -6.84 -6.49
C GLY A 256 -14.81 -8.29 -6.10
N ALA A 257 -13.70 -8.48 -5.39
CA ALA A 257 -13.38 -9.77 -4.80
C ALA A 257 -14.41 -10.17 -3.74
N ILE A 258 -14.64 -11.46 -3.55
CA ILE A 258 -15.57 -11.95 -2.52
C ILE A 258 -14.97 -11.65 -1.14
N ASN A 259 -15.73 -10.99 -0.27
CA ASN A 259 -15.35 -10.85 1.13
C ASN A 259 -15.54 -12.20 1.84
N VAL A 260 -14.43 -12.84 2.22
CA VAL A 260 -14.43 -14.15 2.88
C VAL A 260 -14.40 -14.08 4.40
N ASP A 261 -13.87 -13.00 4.99
CA ASP A 261 -13.59 -12.93 6.43
C ASP A 261 -13.54 -11.52 7.06
N SER A 262 -13.75 -10.44 6.31
CA SER A 262 -13.82 -9.09 6.88
C SER A 262 -15.18 -8.83 7.52
N ALA A 263 -15.13 -8.45 8.79
CA ALA A 263 -16.24 -7.97 9.59
C ALA A 263 -16.11 -6.48 9.99
N CYS A 264 -15.31 -5.69 9.25
CA CYS A 264 -15.17 -4.25 9.52
C CYS A 264 -16.53 -3.53 9.43
N PRO A 265 -16.95 -2.76 10.47
CA PRO A 265 -18.29 -2.18 10.53
C PRO A 265 -18.46 -0.92 9.68
N ASP A 266 -17.38 -0.20 9.35
CA ASP A 266 -17.41 1.12 8.71
C ASP A 266 -16.60 1.17 7.40
N VAL A 267 -16.80 0.16 6.56
CA VAL A 267 -16.23 0.08 5.20
C VAL A 267 -16.52 1.37 4.41
N GLY A 268 -15.48 1.95 3.80
CA GLY A 268 -15.61 3.17 3.00
C GLY A 268 -15.69 4.48 3.80
N ALA A 269 -15.63 4.46 5.15
CA ALA A 269 -15.60 5.68 5.96
C ALA A 269 -14.44 6.65 5.61
N GLY A 270 -13.40 6.14 4.94
CA GLY A 270 -12.25 6.91 4.47
C GLY A 270 -12.42 7.60 3.12
N PHE A 271 -13.57 7.52 2.43
CA PHE A 271 -13.73 8.09 1.08
C PHE A 271 -13.45 9.59 0.97
N LYS A 272 -13.58 10.34 2.07
CA LYS A 272 -13.19 11.77 2.13
C LYS A 272 -11.71 12.03 1.80
N ASP A 273 -10.85 11.03 1.98
CA ASP A 273 -9.41 11.08 1.70
C ASP A 273 -9.07 10.64 0.26
N TYR A 274 -10.06 10.33 -0.59
CA TYR A 274 -9.88 9.87 -1.97
C TYR A 274 -10.07 11.02 -2.96
N PHE A 275 -9.43 10.90 -4.12
CA PHE A 275 -9.49 11.86 -5.21
C PHE A 275 -9.95 11.21 -6.51
N HIS A 276 -10.70 11.93 -7.32
CA HIS A 276 -10.92 11.55 -8.71
C HIS A 276 -9.61 11.60 -9.49
N ALA A 277 -9.31 10.54 -10.28
CA ALA A 277 -8.03 10.44 -10.96
C ALA A 277 -7.83 11.50 -12.07
N HIS A 278 -8.91 11.93 -12.73
CA HIS A 278 -8.83 12.89 -13.83
C HIS A 278 -8.53 14.35 -13.40
N ASP A 279 -9.16 14.83 -12.31
CA ASP A 279 -9.12 16.25 -11.90
C ASP A 279 -8.64 16.51 -10.46
N PHE A 280 -8.39 15.45 -9.67
CA PHE A 280 -7.98 15.51 -8.27
C PHE A 280 -8.96 16.19 -7.33
N SER A 281 -10.24 16.31 -7.72
CA SER A 281 -11.30 16.72 -6.80
C SER A 281 -11.55 15.64 -5.75
N ASN A 282 -11.91 16.04 -4.52
CA ASN A 282 -12.18 15.09 -3.44
C ASN A 282 -13.43 14.27 -3.76
N PHE A 283 -13.34 12.96 -3.63
CA PHE A 283 -14.48 12.07 -3.75
C PHE A 283 -15.44 12.25 -2.56
N GLN A 284 -16.73 12.48 -2.86
CA GLN A 284 -17.75 12.75 -1.84
C GLN A 284 -18.48 11.49 -1.36
N GLY A 285 -17.98 10.31 -1.72
CA GLY A 285 -18.66 9.04 -1.48
C GLY A 285 -19.66 8.68 -2.58
N ILE A 286 -20.26 7.49 -2.46
CA ILE A 286 -21.35 7.07 -3.34
C ILE A 286 -22.67 7.63 -2.82
N GLN A 287 -23.32 8.47 -3.62
CA GLN A 287 -24.72 8.82 -3.38
C GLN A 287 -25.56 7.56 -3.54
N GLN A 288 -26.30 7.20 -2.49
CA GLN A 288 -27.24 6.07 -2.49
C GLN A 288 -28.44 6.35 -3.37
#